data_AF-A0A4U9IP58-F1
#
_entry.id   AF-A0A4U9IP58-F1
#
_cell.length_a   1.000
_cell.length_b   1.000
_cell.length_c   1.000
_cell.angle_alpha   90.00
_cell.angle_beta   90.00
_cell.angle_gamma   90.00
#
_symmetry.space_group_name_H-M   'P 1'
#
loop_
_entity.id
_entity.type
_entity.pdbx_description
1 polymer ?
#
loop_
_entity_poly.entity_id
_entity_poly.type
_entity_poly.pdbx_seq_one_letter_code
_entity_poly.pdbx_strand_id
1 'polypeptide(L)'
;MADLDDIKEGKNFGLDRPQQNVPFTLKGCGALDWGMQSRLARIFNPASNRTVMLAFDHGYFQGPTTGLERIDLSIAPLFAKPTC
;
A
#
# COMPACT_ATOMS: atom_id res chain seq x y z
N MET A 1 31.64 0.28 45.58
CA MET A 1 31.52 0.86 44.24
C MET A 1 30.34 0.20 43.58
N ALA A 2 29.16 0.80 43.78
CA ALA A 2 27.99 0.53 42.96
C ALA A 2 28.14 1.37 41.67
N ASP A 3 27.51 0.93 40.59
CA ASP A 3 27.13 1.75 39.43
C ASP A 3 28.01 1.70 38.15
N LEU A 4 28.53 0.53 37.76
CA LEU A 4 29.13 0.36 36.42
C LEU A 4 28.59 -0.83 35.60
N ASP A 5 27.90 -1.79 36.22
CA ASP A 5 27.36 -2.96 35.53
C ASP A 5 25.89 -2.78 35.05
N ASP A 6 25.18 -1.75 35.55
CA ASP A 6 23.73 -1.59 35.32
C ASP A 6 23.36 -0.73 34.08
N ILE A 7 24.35 -0.20 33.35
CA ILE A 7 24.10 0.80 32.29
C ILE A 7 24.09 0.17 30.87
N LYS A 8 24.38 -1.13 30.71
CA LYS A 8 24.47 -1.77 29.38
C LYS A 8 23.25 -2.61 28.95
N GLU A 9 22.33 -2.97 29.86
CA GLU A 9 21.27 -3.95 29.56
C GLU A 9 19.94 -3.35 29.07
N GLY A 10 19.98 -2.21 28.37
CA GLY A 10 18.77 -1.58 27.82
C GLY A 10 18.42 -1.97 26.37
N LYS A 11 19.24 -2.79 25.69
CA LYS A 11 19.09 -3.01 24.24
C LYS A 11 18.99 -4.50 23.90
N ASN A 12 17.79 -4.91 23.52
CA ASN A 12 17.54 -6.24 22.94
C ASN A 12 17.75 -6.19 21.43
N PHE A 13 18.86 -6.76 20.96
CA PHE A 13 19.22 -6.83 19.53
C PHE A 13 18.66 -8.07 18.83
N GLY A 14 17.93 -8.93 19.54
CA GLY A 14 17.32 -10.13 18.95
C GLY A 14 18.33 -11.14 18.42
N LEU A 15 19.50 -11.29 19.07
CA LEU A 15 20.60 -12.17 18.64
C LEU A 15 20.20 -13.65 18.50
N ASP A 16 19.11 -14.06 19.15
CA ASP A 16 18.56 -15.42 19.09
C ASP A 16 17.70 -15.66 17.84
N ARG A 17 17.41 -14.62 17.05
CA ARG A 17 16.52 -14.71 15.88
C ARG A 17 17.20 -14.10 14.65
N PRO A 18 17.51 -14.90 13.60
CA PRO A 18 18.04 -14.34 12.37
C PRO A 18 16.99 -13.47 11.68
N GLN A 19 17.43 -12.36 11.06
CA GLN A 19 16.58 -11.54 10.20
C GLN A 19 16.10 -12.37 9.01
N GLN A 20 14.80 -12.26 8.70
CA GLN A 20 14.18 -12.91 7.53
C GLN A 20 13.61 -11.85 6.59
N ASN A 21 13.70 -12.11 5.29
CA ASN A 21 13.10 -11.26 4.27
C ASN A 21 11.61 -11.59 4.15
N VAL A 22 10.76 -10.55 4.13
CA VAL A 22 9.32 -10.71 3.88
C VAL A 22 9.10 -10.75 2.35
N PRO A 23 8.52 -11.83 1.80
CA PRO A 23 8.31 -11.93 0.36
C PRO A 23 7.16 -11.04 -0.13
N PHE A 24 7.34 -10.43 -1.31
CA PHE A 24 6.26 -9.76 -2.02
C PHE A 24 5.50 -10.76 -2.90
N THR A 25 4.24 -11.03 -2.56
CA THR A 25 3.46 -12.15 -3.15
C THR A 25 2.65 -11.78 -4.38
N LEU A 26 2.64 -10.50 -4.77
CA LEU A 26 1.93 -10.06 -5.96
C LEU A 26 2.54 -10.71 -7.21
N LYS A 27 1.67 -11.30 -8.03
CA LYS A 27 2.06 -12.10 -9.20
C LYS A 27 3.05 -11.34 -10.10
N GLY A 28 4.21 -11.95 -10.36
CA GLY A 28 5.22 -11.41 -11.27
C GLY A 28 5.99 -10.20 -10.76
N CYS A 29 5.77 -9.77 -9.51
CA CYS A 29 6.32 -8.53 -8.98
C CYS A 29 7.40 -8.72 -7.90
N GLY A 30 7.83 -9.96 -7.64
CA GLY A 30 8.77 -10.30 -6.56
C GLY A 30 10.23 -9.86 -6.77
N ALA A 31 10.59 -9.41 -7.98
CA ALA A 31 11.95 -8.94 -8.32
C ALA A 31 11.99 -7.44 -8.68
N LEU A 32 10.94 -6.69 -8.33
CA LEU A 32 10.88 -5.25 -8.55
C LEU A 32 11.55 -4.50 -7.40
N ASP A 33 12.08 -3.30 -7.69
CA ASP A 33 12.59 -2.41 -6.65
C ASP A 33 11.50 -2.02 -5.64
N TRP A 34 11.91 -1.70 -4.42
CA TRP A 34 11.01 -1.32 -3.33
C TRP A 34 10.04 -0.20 -3.72
N GLY A 35 10.52 0.81 -4.48
CA GLY A 35 9.68 1.90 -4.93
C GLY A 35 8.54 1.48 -5.86
N MET A 36 8.73 0.41 -6.63
CA MET A 36 7.69 -0.14 -7.50
C MET A 36 6.75 -1.07 -6.72
N GLN A 37 7.29 -1.92 -5.85
CA GLN A 37 6.48 -2.76 -4.96
C GLN A 37 5.55 -1.93 -4.05
N SER A 38 6.06 -0.81 -3.50
CA SER A 38 5.28 0.12 -2.67
C SER A 38 4.10 0.75 -3.43
N ARG A 39 4.32 1.16 -4.69
CA ARG A 39 3.23 1.70 -5.53
C ARG A 39 2.18 0.63 -5.85
N LEU A 40 2.63 -0.58 -6.18
CA LEU A 40 1.73 -1.70 -6.47
C LEU A 40 0.91 -2.12 -5.25
N ALA A 41 1.49 -2.09 -4.05
CA ALA A 41 0.78 -2.37 -2.79
C ALA A 41 -0.31 -1.34 -2.45
N ARG A 42 -0.30 -0.15 -3.07
CA ARG A 42 -1.40 0.83 -2.96
C ARG A 42 -2.53 0.57 -3.95
N ILE A 43 -2.23 -0.09 -5.05
CA ILE A 43 -3.22 -0.47 -6.06
C ILE A 43 -3.89 -1.78 -5.64
N PHE A 44 -3.08 -2.80 -5.36
CA PHE A 44 -3.51 -4.12 -4.94
C PHE A 44 -3.36 -4.25 -3.43
N ASN A 45 -4.46 -4.54 -2.74
CA ASN A 45 -4.41 -4.78 -1.31
C ASN A 45 -3.47 -5.97 -1.00
N PRO A 46 -2.42 -5.80 -0.17
CA PRO A 46 -1.46 -6.86 0.13
C PRO A 46 -2.07 -8.08 0.84
N ALA A 47 -3.21 -7.95 1.50
CA ALA A 47 -3.91 -9.06 2.14
C ALA A 47 -4.67 -9.96 1.14
N SER A 48 -5.24 -9.36 0.08
CA SER A 48 -6.09 -10.07 -0.90
C SER A 48 -5.45 -10.21 -2.28
N ASN A 49 -4.36 -9.49 -2.56
CA ASN A 49 -3.73 -9.32 -3.88
C ASN A 49 -4.72 -8.87 -4.98
N ARG A 50 -5.79 -8.17 -4.60
CA ARG A 50 -6.86 -7.70 -5.49
C ARG A 50 -7.10 -6.21 -5.33
N THR A 51 -7.81 -5.63 -6.29
CA THR A 51 -8.16 -4.21 -6.29
C THR A 51 -9.59 -4.02 -6.79
N VAL A 52 -10.25 -2.98 -6.27
CA VAL A 52 -11.49 -2.45 -6.83
C VAL A 52 -11.15 -1.03 -7.30
N MET A 53 -11.03 -0.86 -8.61
CA MET A 53 -10.67 0.41 -9.23
C MET A 53 -11.89 1.04 -9.89
N LEU A 54 -12.25 2.24 -9.46
CA LEU A 54 -13.31 3.04 -10.07
C LEU A 54 -12.73 3.85 -11.24
N ALA A 55 -13.04 3.44 -12.48
CA ALA A 55 -12.62 4.12 -13.69
C ALA A 55 -13.67 5.15 -14.15
N PHE A 56 -13.25 6.39 -14.40
CA PHE A 56 -14.11 7.51 -14.84
C PHE A 56 -13.45 8.35 -15.96
N ASP A 57 -12.58 7.73 -16.75
CA ASP A 57 -11.81 8.30 -17.86
C ASP A 57 -12.57 8.33 -19.21
N HIS A 58 -13.80 7.81 -19.25
CA HIS A 58 -14.66 7.73 -20.44
C HIS A 58 -14.82 9.05 -21.21
N GLY A 59 -14.75 10.19 -20.50
CA GLY A 59 -14.87 11.52 -21.10
C GLY A 59 -13.71 11.91 -22.03
N TYR A 60 -12.60 11.17 -22.03
CA TYR A 60 -11.45 11.45 -22.90
C TYR A 60 -11.80 11.37 -24.41
N PHE A 61 -12.72 10.48 -24.80
CA PHE A 61 -13.17 10.36 -26.19
C PHE A 61 -14.66 10.68 -26.40
N GLN A 62 -15.50 10.56 -25.36
CA GLN A 62 -16.96 10.65 -25.51
C GLN A 62 -17.55 11.99 -25.04
N GLY A 63 -16.72 12.92 -24.56
CA GLY A 63 -17.20 14.17 -23.97
C GLY A 63 -17.98 13.92 -22.66
N PRO A 64 -19.00 14.73 -22.32
CA PRO A 64 -19.79 14.52 -21.10
C PRO A 64 -20.74 13.32 -21.26
N THR A 65 -20.20 12.12 -21.04
CA THR A 65 -20.98 10.87 -20.95
C THR A 65 -21.95 10.89 -19.77
N THR A 66 -23.10 10.21 -19.93
CA THR A 66 -24.15 10.15 -18.91
C THR A 66 -23.61 9.68 -17.55
N GLY A 67 -23.83 10.47 -16.50
CA GLY A 67 -23.33 10.21 -15.14
C GLY A 67 -21.92 10.72 -14.84
N LEU A 68 -21.22 11.30 -15.82
CA LEU A 68 -19.90 11.96 -15.67
C LEU A 68 -19.94 13.44 -16.07
N GLU A 69 -21.13 14.04 -16.15
CA GLU A 69 -21.31 15.44 -16.52
C GLU A 69 -20.76 16.39 -15.44
N ARG A 70 -20.87 15.98 -14.18
CA ARG A 70 -20.43 16.71 -12.99
C ARG A 70 -19.70 15.77 -12.04
N ILE A 71 -18.43 15.48 -12.35
CA ILE A 71 -17.56 14.59 -11.56
C ILE A 71 -17.46 15.08 -10.10
N ASP A 72 -17.48 16.40 -9.91
CA ASP A 72 -17.46 17.09 -8.62
C ASP A 72 -18.63 16.74 -7.69
N LEU A 73 -19.81 16.42 -8.26
CA LEU A 73 -21.02 16.10 -7.48
C LEU A 73 -21.33 14.61 -7.48
N SER A 74 -21.18 13.95 -8.63
CA SER A 74 -21.60 12.56 -8.85
C SER A 74 -20.55 11.54 -8.38
N ILE A 75 -19.27 11.83 -8.60
CA ILE A 75 -18.17 10.87 -8.32
C ILE A 75 -17.49 11.18 -6.98
N ALA A 76 -17.47 12.43 -6.54
CA ALA A 76 -16.85 12.82 -5.26
C ALA A 76 -17.29 11.98 -4.05
N PRO A 77 -18.58 11.60 -3.88
CA PRO A 77 -19.01 10.74 -2.77
C PRO A 77 -18.46 9.31 -2.84
N LEU A 78 -18.07 8.83 -4.03
CA LEU A 78 -17.58 7.47 -4.26
C LEU A 78 -16.11 7.30 -3.83
N PHE A 79 -15.36 8.40 -3.66
CA PHE A 79 -13.98 8.37 -3.16
C PHE A 79 -13.87 7.99 -1.67
N ALA A 80 -14.96 8.15 -0.90
CA ALA A 80 -14.96 7.92 0.54
C ALA A 80 -14.84 6.43 0.94
N LYS A 81 -14.87 5.50 -0.01
CA LYS A 81 -14.53 4.09 0.23
C LYS A 81 -13.09 3.82 -0.17
N PRO A 82 -12.11 3.94 0.76
CA PRO A 82 -10.78 3.41 0.49
C PRO A 82 -10.90 1.90 0.27
N THR A 83 -10.19 1.41 -0.74
CA THR A 83 -10.00 -0.02 -1.05
C THR A 83 -9.81 -0.83 0.23
N CYS A 84 -10.75 -1.74 0.48
CA CYS A 84 -10.70 -2.74 1.55
C CYS A 84 -9.58 -3.75 1.33
#